data_AF-A0AAU8H358-F1
#
_entry.id   AF-A0AAU8H358-F1
#
_cell.length_a   1.000
_cell.length_b   1.000
_cell.length_c   1.000
_cell.angle_alpha   90.00
_cell.angle_beta   90.00
_cell.angle_gamma   90.00
#
_symmetry.space_group_name_H-M   'P 1'
#
loop_
_entity.id
_entity.type
_entity.pdbx_description
1 polymer ?
#
loop_
_entity_poly.entity_id
_entity_poly.type
_entity_poly.pdbx_seq_one_letter_code
_entity_poly.pdbx_strand_id
1 'polypeptide(L)'
;MCLNCHLHNKLEAKEAGPLKCSKCHTGKYKTIEELKDIPRPERDQPKIAFINIEEAKMKGVSFDHEFHEKNNKTCRSCHHETLKSCRECHNLKGKQEGGFVNILTAYHSQNSQMSCQGCHRNLTSKKECIGCHYFIAPVKTEVANKEICSRCHSGKKEIEKVAPFIVSPQKVKEEVAIKHIEKEFNPVKMPHYKMVKKLAEISNQSKVATYFHKDLNTICKGCHHKSKEEAEAKTAPLCVSCHSVSFDSQVPARPRLQSAYHGMCISCHENMELQKPKTCTDCHERKGGI
;
A
#
# COMPACT_ATOMS: atom_id res chain seq x y z
N MET A 1 8.20 -21.70 31.86
CA MET A 1 8.63 -20.44 32.54
C MET A 1 7.42 -19.62 33.03
N CYS A 2 6.42 -19.32 32.19
CA CYS A 2 5.30 -18.42 32.55
C CYS A 2 4.45 -18.90 33.75
N LEU A 3 3.86 -20.10 33.67
CA LEU A 3 2.97 -20.62 34.74
C LEU A 3 3.71 -20.83 36.07
N ASN A 4 4.97 -21.27 36.03
CA ASN A 4 5.78 -21.43 37.24
C ASN A 4 6.02 -20.09 37.93
N CYS A 5 6.33 -19.03 37.18
CA CYS A 5 6.47 -17.67 37.73
C CYS A 5 5.15 -17.16 38.32
N HIS A 6 4.03 -17.31 37.59
CA HIS A 6 2.71 -16.90 38.10
C HIS A 6 2.32 -17.65 39.38
N LEU A 7 2.61 -18.97 39.44
CA LEU A 7 2.30 -19.79 40.61
C LEU A 7 3.15 -19.36 41.80
N HIS A 8 4.45 -19.16 41.60
CA HIS A 8 5.37 -18.71 42.64
C HIS A 8 4.95 -17.33 43.20
N ASN A 9 4.72 -16.33 42.36
CA ASN A 9 4.24 -15.01 42.80
C ASN A 9 2.92 -15.11 43.57
N LYS A 10 2.00 -15.97 43.14
CA LYS A 10 0.72 -16.16 43.82
C LYS A 10 0.90 -16.80 45.21
N LEU A 11 1.83 -17.76 45.35
CA LEU A 11 2.16 -18.36 46.64
C LEU A 11 2.79 -17.34 47.60
N GLU A 12 3.53 -16.37 47.07
CA GLU A 12 4.12 -15.26 47.83
C GLU A 12 3.16 -14.07 48.03
N ALA A 13 1.88 -14.20 47.68
CA ALA A 13 0.87 -13.13 47.73
C ALA A 13 1.27 -11.85 46.95
N LYS A 14 2.11 -11.99 45.92
CA LYS A 14 2.48 -10.91 44.99
C LYS A 14 1.51 -10.85 43.81
N GLU A 15 1.53 -9.73 43.09
CA GLU A 15 0.82 -9.62 41.82
C GLU A 15 1.33 -10.70 40.84
N ALA A 16 0.38 -11.44 40.27
CA ALA A 16 0.66 -12.61 39.44
C ALA A 16 -0.29 -12.68 38.25
N GLY A 17 0.22 -13.16 37.13
CA GLY A 17 -0.58 -13.41 35.94
C GLY A 17 -1.55 -14.59 36.09
N PRO A 18 -2.38 -14.84 35.07
CA PRO A 18 -3.39 -15.90 35.10
C PRO A 18 -2.79 -17.31 35.16
N LEU A 19 -3.50 -18.21 35.87
CA LEU A 19 -3.17 -19.64 35.96
C LEU A 19 -4.18 -20.55 35.23
N LYS A 20 -5.34 -20.02 34.84
CA LYS A 20 -6.39 -20.77 34.12
C LYS A 20 -6.23 -20.60 32.62
N CYS A 21 -6.39 -21.69 31.85
CA CYS A 21 -6.23 -21.71 30.39
C CYS A 21 -7.04 -20.61 29.69
N SER A 22 -8.32 -20.48 30.02
CA SER A 22 -9.23 -19.50 29.43
C SER A 22 -8.87 -18.04 29.72
N LYS A 23 -8.07 -17.78 30.76
CA LYS A 23 -7.58 -16.43 31.08
C LYS A 23 -6.29 -16.07 30.32
N CYS A 24 -5.55 -17.06 29.81
CA CYS A 24 -4.39 -16.85 28.93
C CYS A 24 -4.78 -16.88 27.45
N HIS A 25 -5.67 -17.81 27.07
CA HIS A 25 -6.09 -18.05 25.68
C HIS A 25 -7.42 -17.38 25.38
N THR A 26 -7.47 -16.05 25.51
CA THR A 26 -8.69 -15.26 25.32
C THR A 26 -9.00 -14.96 23.85
N GLY A 27 -8.03 -15.16 22.95
CA GLY A 27 -8.09 -14.68 21.57
C GLY A 27 -8.01 -13.14 21.44
N LYS A 28 -7.93 -12.43 22.57
CA LYS A 28 -7.79 -10.96 22.63
C LYS A 28 -6.33 -10.63 22.86
N TYR A 29 -5.73 -9.94 21.89
CA TYR A 29 -4.34 -9.49 21.95
C TYR A 29 -4.29 -7.99 21.78
N LYS A 30 -3.26 -7.37 22.37
CA LYS A 30 -3.02 -5.93 22.22
C LYS A 30 -2.92 -5.55 20.73
N THR A 31 -3.62 -4.50 20.37
CA THR A 31 -3.55 -3.82 19.08
C THR A 31 -2.29 -2.96 18.98
N ILE A 32 -1.94 -2.50 17.78
CA ILE A 32 -0.77 -1.61 17.61
C ILE A 32 -0.99 -0.29 18.35
N GLU A 33 -2.23 0.23 18.37
CA GLU A 33 -2.53 1.48 19.08
C GLU A 33 -2.33 1.34 20.59
N GLU A 34 -2.72 0.21 21.20
CA GLU A 34 -2.46 -0.08 22.61
C GLU A 34 -0.97 -0.29 22.95
N LEU A 35 -0.12 -0.53 21.94
CA LEU A 35 1.32 -0.72 22.11
C LEU A 35 2.11 0.58 21.84
N LYS A 36 1.46 1.63 21.35
CA LYS A 36 2.12 2.87 20.88
C LYS A 36 2.87 3.62 21.97
N ASP A 37 2.35 3.59 23.19
CA ASP A 37 2.93 4.27 24.35
C ASP A 37 3.91 3.39 25.13
N ILE A 38 4.09 2.13 24.72
CA ILE A 38 5.04 1.23 25.36
C ILE A 38 6.46 1.67 24.98
N PRO A 39 7.37 1.85 25.96
CA PRO A 39 8.76 2.17 25.68
C PRO A 39 9.39 1.15 24.72
N ARG A 40 10.17 1.66 23.78
CA ARG A 40 10.95 0.81 22.86
C ARG A 40 11.85 -0.12 23.69
N PRO A 41 11.80 -1.44 23.47
CA PRO A 41 12.62 -2.37 24.25
C PRO A 41 14.07 -2.26 23.80
N GLU A 42 14.98 -1.78 24.65
CA GLU A 42 16.39 -1.63 24.29
C GLU A 42 17.12 -2.98 24.33
N ARG A 43 17.64 -3.39 23.17
CA ARG A 43 18.37 -4.64 22.92
C ARG A 43 19.51 -4.45 21.91
N ASP A 44 20.11 -3.26 21.93
CA ASP A 44 21.15 -2.81 21.00
C ASP A 44 20.72 -2.76 19.52
N GLN A 45 19.41 -2.76 19.25
CA GLN A 45 18.89 -2.68 17.90
C GLN A 45 19.00 -1.25 17.32
N PRO A 46 19.49 -1.10 16.09
CA PRO A 46 19.70 0.22 15.49
C PRO A 46 18.38 0.95 15.32
N LYS A 47 18.38 2.29 15.40
CA LYS A 47 17.19 3.08 15.02
C LYS A 47 17.00 3.09 13.50
N ILE A 48 18.10 3.23 12.78
CA ILE A 48 18.17 3.16 11.32
C ILE A 48 19.21 2.11 10.97
N ALA A 49 18.82 1.09 10.19
CA ALA A 49 19.72 0.06 9.70
C ALA A 49 20.09 0.33 8.24
N PHE A 50 21.36 0.21 7.88
CA PHE A 50 21.78 0.29 6.48
C PHE A 50 22.03 -1.12 5.92
N ILE A 51 21.11 -1.57 5.07
CA ILE A 51 21.16 -2.89 4.44
C ILE A 51 21.94 -2.77 3.13
N ASN A 52 23.24 -3.07 3.15
CA ASN A 52 24.10 -3.11 1.94
C ASN A 52 24.65 -4.51 1.63
N ILE A 53 24.16 -5.19 0.58
CA ILE A 53 24.58 -6.57 0.29
C ILE A 53 25.84 -6.54 -0.56
N GLU A 54 26.90 -7.21 -0.11
CA GLU A 54 28.14 -7.36 -0.90
C GLU A 54 27.84 -8.07 -2.22
N GLU A 55 28.49 -7.64 -3.29
CA GLU A 55 28.30 -8.15 -4.67
C GLU A 55 26.89 -7.95 -5.27
N ALA A 56 25.96 -7.30 -4.55
CA ALA A 56 24.66 -6.98 -5.12
C ALA A 56 24.73 -5.88 -6.17
N LYS A 57 23.89 -6.00 -7.20
CA LYS A 57 23.76 -5.00 -8.28
C LYS A 57 22.98 -3.75 -7.86
N MET A 58 22.22 -3.84 -6.77
CA MET A 58 21.37 -2.76 -6.27
C MET A 58 22.09 -1.97 -5.19
N LYS A 59 21.83 -0.66 -5.12
CA LYS A 59 22.35 0.20 -4.05
C LYS A 59 21.83 -0.24 -2.68
N GLY A 60 22.57 0.09 -1.62
CA GLY A 60 22.14 -0.16 -0.25
C GLY A 60 20.82 0.54 0.10
N VAL A 61 20.12 -0.02 1.11
CA VAL A 61 18.81 0.44 1.58
C VAL A 61 18.93 0.98 2.99
N SER A 62 18.48 2.22 3.22
CA SER A 62 18.27 2.74 4.57
C SER A 62 16.91 2.30 5.08
N PHE A 63 16.89 1.58 6.21
CA PHE A 63 15.72 1.00 6.83
C PHE A 63 15.43 1.65 8.18
N ASP A 64 14.26 2.27 8.31
CA ASP A 64 13.77 2.88 9.55
C ASP A 64 13.29 1.81 10.56
N HIS A 65 14.23 1.18 11.25
CA HIS A 65 13.93 0.07 12.15
C HIS A 65 13.05 0.53 13.33
N GLU A 66 13.28 1.73 13.88
CA GLU A 66 12.46 2.29 14.96
C GLU A 66 11.02 2.53 14.52
N PHE A 67 10.78 3.08 13.31
CA PHE A 67 9.43 3.22 12.78
C PHE A 67 8.75 1.86 12.64
N HIS A 68 9.45 0.85 12.11
CA HIS A 68 8.87 -0.48 11.95
C HIS A 68 8.57 -1.16 13.28
N GLU A 69 9.41 -0.99 14.31
CA GLU A 69 9.13 -1.50 15.66
C GLU A 69 7.83 -0.93 16.22
N LYS A 70 7.61 0.38 16.10
CA LYS A 70 6.39 1.05 16.60
C LYS A 70 5.12 0.68 15.84
N ASN A 71 5.27 0.16 14.62
CA ASN A 71 4.15 -0.17 13.72
C ASN A 71 3.95 -1.67 13.53
N ASN A 72 4.60 -2.50 14.36
CA ASN A 72 4.43 -3.95 14.36
C ASN A 72 4.18 -4.46 15.77
N LYS A 73 3.38 -5.53 15.88
CA LYS A 73 3.02 -6.11 17.19
C LYS A 73 4.19 -6.81 17.88
N THR A 74 5.09 -7.40 17.10
CA THR A 74 6.22 -8.19 17.63
C THR A 74 7.43 -8.09 16.70
N CYS A 75 8.62 -8.28 17.24
CA CYS A 75 9.85 -8.43 16.44
C CYS A 75 9.77 -9.62 15.48
N ARG A 76 9.02 -10.67 15.85
CA ARG A 76 8.85 -11.91 15.07
C ARG A 76 8.05 -11.72 13.78
N SER A 77 7.40 -10.57 13.60
CA SER A 77 6.78 -10.21 12.32
C SER A 77 7.78 -10.17 11.17
N CYS A 78 9.05 -9.83 11.46
CA CYS A 78 10.16 -9.86 10.50
C CYS A 78 11.21 -10.92 10.90
N HIS A 79 11.60 -10.92 12.17
CA HIS A 79 12.56 -11.86 12.74
C HIS A 79 11.91 -13.19 13.11
N HIS A 80 11.50 -13.92 12.08
CA HIS A 80 10.66 -15.12 12.22
C HIS A 80 11.35 -16.27 12.97
N GLU A 81 12.67 -16.46 12.77
CA GLU A 81 13.46 -17.44 13.52
C GLU A 81 14.31 -16.81 14.63
N THR A 82 15.15 -15.85 14.26
CA THR A 82 16.12 -15.22 15.16
C THR A 82 16.12 -13.70 15.00
N LEU A 83 16.59 -13.01 16.02
CA LEU A 83 16.76 -11.55 16.00
C LEU A 83 18.04 -11.09 15.29
N LYS A 84 18.77 -12.02 14.67
CA LYS A 84 19.96 -11.69 13.88
C LYS A 84 19.56 -11.12 12.53
N SER A 85 20.56 -10.60 11.81
CA SER A 85 20.41 -10.10 10.44
C SER A 85 19.88 -11.19 9.50
N CYS A 86 19.04 -10.78 8.53
CA CYS A 86 18.50 -11.67 7.51
C CYS A 86 19.61 -12.44 6.76
N ARG A 87 20.80 -11.86 6.62
CA ARG A 87 21.91 -12.38 5.82
C ARG A 87 22.62 -13.58 6.39
N GLU A 88 22.45 -13.81 7.70
CA GLU A 88 22.98 -15.01 8.35
C GLU A 88 22.49 -16.25 7.59
N CYS A 89 21.20 -16.28 7.26
CA CYS A 89 20.54 -17.37 6.53
C CYS A 89 20.27 -17.06 5.04
N HIS A 90 19.97 -15.80 4.69
CA HIS A 90 19.60 -15.39 3.33
C HIS A 90 20.73 -14.62 2.64
N ASN A 91 21.55 -15.30 1.83
CA ASN A 91 22.54 -14.64 0.97
C ASN A 91 22.03 -14.54 -0.49
N LEU A 92 22.86 -14.06 -1.42
CA LEU A 92 22.50 -13.91 -2.83
C LEU A 92 22.13 -15.24 -3.52
N LYS A 93 22.76 -16.36 -3.13
CA LYS A 93 22.53 -17.68 -3.72
C LYS A 93 21.43 -18.48 -3.00
N GLY A 94 21.10 -18.10 -1.76
CA GLY A 94 20.37 -18.93 -0.81
C GLY A 94 21.32 -19.89 -0.08
N LYS A 95 21.02 -20.19 1.19
CA LYS A 95 21.69 -21.22 1.99
C LYS A 95 20.68 -22.20 2.56
N GLN A 96 21.14 -23.38 2.97
CA GLN A 96 20.29 -24.41 3.55
C GLN A 96 19.58 -23.95 4.83
N GLU A 97 20.26 -23.20 5.69
CA GLU A 97 19.72 -22.66 6.94
C GLU A 97 18.55 -21.69 6.71
N GLY A 98 18.52 -21.03 5.54
CA GLY A 98 17.43 -20.17 5.08
C GLY A 98 16.42 -20.88 4.19
N GLY A 99 16.44 -22.22 4.11
CA GLY A 99 15.58 -23.01 3.23
C GLY A 99 15.81 -22.71 1.73
N PHE A 100 17.04 -22.33 1.38
CA PHE A 100 17.44 -21.86 0.05
C PHE A 100 16.70 -20.59 -0.44
N VAL A 101 16.01 -19.88 0.46
CA VAL A 101 15.44 -18.56 0.15
C VAL A 101 16.59 -17.55 0.08
N ASN A 102 16.84 -17.02 -1.11
CA ASN A 102 17.83 -15.97 -1.30
C ASN A 102 17.35 -14.60 -0.79
N ILE A 103 18.29 -13.67 -0.62
CA ILE A 103 17.99 -12.34 -0.06
C ILE A 103 17.04 -11.51 -0.93
N LEU A 104 17.05 -11.71 -2.26
CA LEU A 104 16.11 -11.04 -3.15
C LEU A 104 14.67 -11.44 -2.79
N THR A 105 14.41 -12.74 -2.68
CA THR A 105 13.10 -13.27 -2.30
C THR A 105 12.73 -12.90 -0.87
N ALA A 106 13.67 -12.95 0.07
CA ALA A 106 13.44 -12.58 1.47
C ALA A 106 12.90 -11.14 1.60
N TYR A 107 13.39 -10.20 0.80
CA TYR A 107 12.94 -8.80 0.84
C TYR A 107 11.79 -8.46 -0.13
N HIS A 108 11.63 -9.20 -1.24
CA HIS A 108 10.71 -8.81 -2.32
C HIS A 108 9.56 -9.80 -2.57
N SER A 109 9.43 -10.88 -1.79
CA SER A 109 8.34 -11.83 -1.97
C SER A 109 6.96 -11.19 -1.72
N GLN A 110 6.19 -10.99 -2.78
CA GLN A 110 4.85 -10.41 -2.73
C GLN A 110 3.85 -11.17 -1.86
N ASN A 111 4.15 -12.44 -1.57
CA ASN A 111 3.27 -13.35 -0.84
C ASN A 111 3.73 -13.60 0.61
N SER A 112 4.81 -12.94 1.06
CA SER A 112 5.31 -13.09 2.43
C SER A 112 5.19 -11.78 3.20
N GLN A 113 4.50 -11.82 4.34
CA GLN A 113 4.37 -10.68 5.27
C GLN A 113 5.70 -10.31 5.94
N MET A 114 6.70 -11.19 5.88
CA MET A 114 8.04 -10.94 6.44
C MET A 114 8.95 -10.19 5.46
N SER A 115 8.53 -10.08 4.20
CA SER A 115 9.25 -9.31 3.19
C SER A 115 8.77 -7.85 3.16
N CYS A 116 9.63 -6.94 2.70
CA CYS A 116 9.29 -5.53 2.55
C CYS A 116 8.11 -5.35 1.59
N GLN A 117 8.18 -5.98 0.41
CA GLN A 117 7.15 -5.83 -0.61
C GLN A 117 5.83 -6.51 -0.22
N GLY A 118 5.86 -7.71 0.35
CA GLY A 118 4.66 -8.43 0.74
C GLY A 118 3.92 -7.79 1.91
N CYS A 119 4.64 -7.29 2.93
CA CYS A 119 4.02 -6.52 4.01
C CYS A 119 3.36 -5.24 3.46
N HIS A 120 4.09 -4.45 2.66
CA HIS A 120 3.55 -3.22 2.08
C HIS A 120 2.37 -3.49 1.14
N ARG A 121 2.38 -4.59 0.39
CA ARG A 121 1.24 -5.00 -0.44
C ARG A 121 0.00 -5.24 0.40
N ASN A 122 0.12 -5.90 1.56
CA ASN A 122 -1.02 -6.09 2.45
C ASN A 122 -1.58 -4.73 2.93
N LEU A 123 -0.71 -3.75 3.19
CA LEU A 123 -1.16 -2.39 3.52
C LEU A 123 -1.97 -1.75 2.38
N THR A 124 -1.63 -2.01 1.12
CA THR A 124 -2.38 -1.50 -0.05
C THR A 124 -3.74 -2.18 -0.26
N SER A 125 -3.98 -3.32 0.40
CA SER A 125 -5.25 -4.05 0.34
C SER A 125 -6.30 -3.53 1.32
N LYS A 126 -5.95 -2.56 2.17
CA LYS A 126 -6.92 -1.89 3.05
C LYS A 126 -7.91 -1.07 2.21
N LYS A 127 -9.15 -0.95 2.68
CA LYS A 127 -10.23 -0.22 1.97
C LYS A 127 -9.86 1.21 1.58
N GLU A 128 -9.04 1.87 2.39
CA GLU A 128 -8.56 3.23 2.13
C GLU A 128 -7.59 3.32 0.94
N CYS A 129 -6.99 2.21 0.52
CA CYS A 129 -5.95 2.14 -0.51
C CYS A 129 -6.37 1.32 -1.73
N ILE A 130 -7.18 0.28 -1.53
CA ILE A 130 -7.50 -0.72 -2.55
C ILE A 130 -8.32 -0.14 -3.71
N GLY A 131 -9.01 0.98 -3.53
CA GLY A 131 -9.71 1.70 -4.60
C GLY A 131 -8.83 2.00 -5.82
N CYS A 132 -7.58 2.44 -5.61
CA CYS A 132 -6.61 2.61 -6.70
C CYS A 132 -5.76 1.35 -6.89
N HIS A 133 -5.28 0.75 -5.80
CA HIS A 133 -4.35 -0.38 -5.86
C HIS A 133 -4.93 -1.66 -6.46
N TYR A 134 -6.26 -1.76 -6.59
CA TYR A 134 -6.93 -2.85 -7.32
C TYR A 134 -6.57 -2.85 -8.81
N PHE A 135 -6.44 -1.67 -9.43
CA PHE A 135 -6.16 -1.52 -10.86
C PHE A 135 -4.66 -1.44 -11.18
N ILE A 136 -3.83 -1.28 -10.16
CA ILE A 136 -2.38 -1.14 -10.29
C ILE A 136 -1.75 -2.51 -10.09
N ALA A 137 -1.09 -3.01 -11.13
CA ALA A 137 -0.34 -4.25 -11.03
C ALA A 137 0.78 -4.11 -9.98
N PRO A 138 1.00 -5.13 -9.13
CA PRO A 138 2.08 -5.09 -8.16
C PRO A 138 3.43 -4.99 -8.86
N VAL A 139 4.33 -4.23 -8.25
CA VAL A 139 5.68 -4.02 -8.76
C VAL A 139 6.45 -5.34 -8.69
N LYS A 140 6.82 -5.88 -9.85
CA LYS A 140 7.66 -7.08 -9.96
C LYS A 140 9.11 -6.66 -10.12
N THR A 141 10.03 -7.33 -9.42
CA THR A 141 11.48 -7.09 -9.48
C THR A 141 12.06 -7.14 -10.90
N GLU A 142 11.43 -7.89 -11.80
CA GLU A 142 11.87 -8.09 -13.19
C GLU A 142 11.40 -6.99 -14.15
N VAL A 143 10.35 -6.24 -13.80
CA VAL A 143 9.61 -5.34 -14.71
C VAL A 143 9.55 -3.90 -14.16
N ALA A 144 10.04 -3.67 -12.95
CA ALA A 144 9.88 -2.40 -12.24
C ALA A 144 10.65 -1.23 -12.88
N ASN A 145 10.00 -0.05 -12.91
CA ASN A 145 10.61 1.23 -13.23
C ASN A 145 11.73 1.55 -12.20
N LYS A 146 12.88 2.03 -12.68
CA LYS A 146 14.04 2.48 -11.87
C LYS A 146 13.63 3.42 -10.72
N GLU A 147 12.61 4.25 -10.93
CA GLU A 147 12.14 5.20 -9.93
C GLU A 147 11.62 4.52 -8.65
N ILE A 148 10.79 3.47 -8.79
CA ILE A 148 10.21 2.79 -7.63
C ILE A 148 11.30 2.03 -6.87
N CYS A 149 12.22 1.38 -7.58
CA CYS A 149 13.37 0.70 -6.99
C CYS A 149 14.20 1.66 -6.13
N SER A 150 14.37 2.90 -6.59
CA SER A 150 15.14 3.94 -5.91
C SER A 150 14.52 4.43 -4.59
N ARG A 151 13.21 4.20 -4.36
CA ARG A 151 12.57 4.50 -3.07
C ARG A 151 13.21 3.71 -1.93
N CYS A 152 13.64 2.47 -2.18
CA CYS A 152 14.40 1.69 -1.20
C CYS A 152 15.91 1.76 -1.48
N HIS A 153 16.30 1.51 -2.74
CA HIS A 153 17.70 1.41 -3.16
C HIS A 153 18.30 2.79 -3.48
N SER A 154 18.33 3.67 -2.49
CA SER A 154 18.88 5.02 -2.62
C SER A 154 20.42 5.03 -2.55
N GLY A 155 21.01 4.07 -1.84
CA GLY A 155 22.43 4.04 -1.48
C GLY A 155 22.81 5.01 -0.37
N LYS A 156 21.86 5.80 0.14
CA LYS A 156 22.09 6.74 1.24
C LYS A 156 21.83 6.03 2.57
N LYS A 157 22.62 6.35 3.60
CA LYS A 157 22.43 5.84 4.98
C LYS A 157 21.31 6.56 5.72
N GLU A 158 20.98 7.78 5.29
CA GLU A 158 19.89 8.56 5.85
C GLU A 158 18.58 8.22 5.16
N ILE A 159 17.49 8.28 5.93
CA ILE A 159 16.14 8.10 5.40
C ILE A 159 15.70 9.40 4.73
N GLU A 160 15.17 9.30 3.52
CA GLU A 160 14.56 10.44 2.83
C GLU A 160 13.33 10.93 3.61
N LYS A 161 13.32 12.21 3.96
CA LYS A 161 12.16 12.86 4.55
C LYS A 161 11.21 13.28 3.45
N VAL A 162 10.01 12.70 3.44
CA VAL A 162 8.96 13.03 2.48
C VAL A 162 7.83 13.72 3.23
N ALA A 163 7.40 14.87 2.72
CA ALA A 163 6.29 15.62 3.28
C ALA A 163 4.97 15.23 2.59
N PRO A 164 3.83 15.30 3.30
CA PRO A 164 2.51 15.29 2.68
C PRO A 164 2.40 16.35 1.57
N PHE A 165 1.69 16.04 0.49
CA PHE A 165 1.46 16.99 -0.61
C PHE A 165 0.04 17.56 -0.56
N ILE A 166 -0.11 18.80 -1.05
CA ILE A 166 -1.39 19.53 -1.09
C ILE A 166 -1.93 19.52 -2.52
N VAL A 167 -3.24 19.31 -2.65
CA VAL A 167 -3.95 19.42 -3.93
C VAL A 167 -4.37 20.87 -4.15
N SER A 168 -3.80 21.52 -5.18
CA SER A 168 -4.21 22.88 -5.55
C SER A 168 -5.43 22.86 -6.47
N PRO A 169 -6.48 23.67 -6.20
CA PRO A 169 -7.64 23.84 -7.08
C PRO A 169 -7.27 24.29 -8.51
N GLN A 170 -6.13 24.97 -8.68
CA GLN A 170 -5.69 25.47 -9.99
C GLN A 170 -5.16 24.35 -10.90
N LYS A 171 -4.67 23.26 -10.32
CA LYS A 171 -4.09 22.12 -11.06
C LYS A 171 -5.10 21.03 -11.39
N VAL A 172 -6.25 21.05 -10.72
CA VAL A 172 -7.24 19.98 -10.76
C VAL A 172 -8.61 20.59 -10.97
N LYS A 173 -9.27 20.25 -12.08
CA LYS A 173 -10.62 20.76 -12.38
C LYS A 173 -11.60 20.38 -11.27
N GLU A 174 -12.48 21.31 -10.92
CA GLU A 174 -13.51 21.12 -9.90
C GLU A 174 -14.46 19.97 -10.27
N GLU A 175 -15.05 20.06 -11.46
CA GLU A 175 -15.95 19.08 -12.04
C GLU A 175 -15.47 18.67 -13.45
N VAL A 176 -15.71 17.42 -13.83
CA VAL A 176 -15.47 16.89 -15.18
C VAL A 176 -16.74 16.23 -15.68
N ALA A 177 -17.24 16.69 -16.84
CA ALA A 177 -18.40 16.10 -17.50
C ALA A 177 -18.00 14.96 -18.45
N ILE A 178 -18.58 13.77 -18.26
CA ILE A 178 -18.37 12.60 -19.13
C ILE A 178 -19.55 12.49 -20.09
N LYS A 179 -19.36 12.95 -21.34
CA LYS A 179 -20.42 13.05 -22.36
C LYS A 179 -20.22 12.21 -23.64
N HIS A 180 -19.07 11.56 -23.80
CA HIS A 180 -18.69 10.88 -25.06
C HIS A 180 -19.52 9.64 -25.41
N ILE A 181 -20.30 9.12 -24.46
CA ILE A 181 -21.14 7.92 -24.59
C ILE A 181 -22.59 8.18 -24.16
N GLU A 182 -23.00 9.43 -24.22
CA GLU A 182 -24.33 9.88 -23.84
C GLU A 182 -25.39 9.30 -24.81
N LYS A 183 -26.29 8.46 -24.30
CA LYS A 183 -27.40 7.88 -25.07
C LYS A 183 -28.68 7.85 -24.26
N GLU A 184 -28.83 6.88 -23.37
CA GLU A 184 -30.03 6.67 -22.53
C GLU A 184 -30.00 7.47 -21.23
N PHE A 185 -28.82 7.96 -20.85
CA PHE A 185 -28.58 8.75 -19.64
C PHE A 185 -27.90 10.08 -20.01
N ASN A 186 -28.12 11.08 -19.16
CA ASN A 186 -27.42 12.37 -19.18
C ASN A 186 -25.93 12.19 -18.87
N PRO A 187 -25.08 13.17 -19.24
CA PRO A 187 -23.66 13.14 -18.88
C PRO A 187 -23.44 13.02 -17.37
N VAL A 188 -22.46 12.22 -16.96
CA VAL A 188 -22.01 12.17 -15.57
C VAL A 188 -21.28 13.47 -15.24
N LYS A 189 -21.70 14.14 -14.16
CA LYS A 189 -21.00 15.28 -13.56
C LYS A 189 -20.11 14.77 -12.43
N MET A 190 -18.85 14.49 -12.74
CA MET A 190 -17.92 13.89 -11.78
C MET A 190 -17.25 14.99 -10.93
N PRO A 191 -17.36 14.95 -9.58
CA PRO A 191 -16.76 15.94 -8.69
C PRO A 191 -15.25 15.69 -8.51
N HIS A 192 -14.49 15.90 -9.60
CA HIS A 192 -13.11 15.50 -9.77
C HIS A 192 -12.17 16.04 -8.68
N TYR A 193 -12.19 17.35 -8.40
CA TYR A 193 -11.32 17.93 -7.36
C TYR A 193 -11.61 17.34 -5.97
N LYS A 194 -12.89 17.18 -5.62
CA LYS A 194 -13.31 16.64 -4.31
C LYS A 194 -12.80 15.21 -4.12
N MET A 195 -12.88 14.38 -5.17
CA MET A 195 -12.37 13.01 -5.15
C MET A 195 -10.84 12.99 -4.98
N VAL A 196 -10.11 13.72 -5.82
CA VAL A 196 -8.64 13.77 -5.76
C VAL A 196 -8.14 14.30 -4.42
N LYS A 197 -8.76 15.37 -3.90
CA LYS A 197 -8.45 15.93 -2.58
C LYS A 197 -8.63 14.88 -1.48
N LYS A 198 -9.76 14.16 -1.47
CA LYS A 198 -10.03 13.15 -0.45
C LYS A 198 -9.04 11.98 -0.51
N LEU A 199 -8.70 11.51 -1.70
CA LEU A 199 -7.72 10.44 -1.91
C LEU A 199 -6.30 10.86 -1.48
N ALA A 200 -5.92 12.11 -1.77
CA ALA A 200 -4.64 12.67 -1.32
C ALA A 200 -4.58 12.78 0.22
N GLU A 201 -5.66 13.22 0.87
CA GLU A 201 -5.75 13.25 2.34
C GLU A 201 -5.58 11.86 2.95
N ILE A 202 -6.25 10.85 2.40
CA ILE A 202 -6.12 9.45 2.83
C ILE A 202 -4.68 8.96 2.66
N SER A 203 -4.06 9.21 1.51
CA SER A 203 -2.65 8.87 1.26
C SER A 203 -1.72 9.54 2.28
N ASN A 204 -1.93 10.82 2.56
CA ASN A 204 -1.11 11.60 3.49
C ASN A 204 -1.20 11.14 4.96
N GLN A 205 -2.27 10.42 5.34
CA GLN A 205 -2.40 9.83 6.67
C GLN A 205 -1.50 8.60 6.89
N SER A 206 -0.97 8.01 5.81
CA SER A 206 -0.06 6.87 5.86
C SER A 206 1.36 7.29 5.52
N LYS A 207 2.31 7.07 6.43
CA LYS A 207 3.74 7.32 6.18
C LYS A 207 4.27 6.48 5.02
N VAL A 208 3.83 5.23 4.90
CA VAL A 208 4.21 4.36 3.78
C VAL A 208 3.68 4.93 2.46
N ALA A 209 2.40 5.31 2.39
CA ALA A 209 1.83 5.88 1.18
C ALA A 209 2.48 7.21 0.81
N THR A 210 2.68 8.11 1.78
CA THR A 210 3.40 9.38 1.57
C THR A 210 4.81 9.14 1.02
N TYR A 211 5.53 8.17 1.58
CA TYR A 211 6.86 7.81 1.11
C TYR A 211 6.85 7.27 -0.32
N PHE A 212 5.94 6.36 -0.69
CA PHE A 212 5.95 5.78 -2.04
C PHE A 212 5.29 6.67 -3.10
N HIS A 213 4.29 7.47 -2.76
CA HIS A 213 3.58 8.32 -3.72
C HIS A 213 4.35 9.60 -4.05
N LYS A 214 5.08 10.18 -3.08
CA LYS A 214 5.95 11.37 -3.20
C LYS A 214 5.25 12.68 -3.61
N ASP A 215 4.34 12.65 -4.57
CA ASP A 215 3.62 13.78 -5.11
C ASP A 215 2.24 13.40 -5.67
N LEU A 216 1.51 14.42 -6.13
CA LEU A 216 0.17 14.29 -6.67
C LEU A 216 0.11 13.48 -7.97
N ASN A 217 1.17 13.47 -8.78
CA ASN A 217 1.15 12.77 -10.07
C ASN A 217 1.00 11.26 -9.89
N THR A 218 1.60 10.69 -8.83
CA THR A 218 1.41 9.27 -8.51
C THR A 218 -0.04 8.95 -8.17
N ILE A 219 -0.74 9.86 -7.47
CA ILE A 219 -2.19 9.68 -7.20
C ILE A 219 -3.00 9.78 -8.50
N CYS A 220 -2.68 10.75 -9.37
CA CYS A 220 -3.35 10.89 -10.66
C CYS A 220 -3.23 9.61 -11.51
N LYS A 221 -2.07 8.93 -11.46
CA LYS A 221 -1.81 7.67 -12.16
C LYS A 221 -2.68 6.50 -11.69
N GLY A 222 -3.33 6.61 -10.53
CA GLY A 222 -4.33 5.64 -10.06
C GLY A 222 -5.57 5.56 -10.96
N CYS A 223 -5.92 6.64 -11.66
CA CYS A 223 -7.00 6.66 -12.64
C CYS A 223 -6.49 6.93 -14.07
N HIS A 224 -5.57 7.88 -14.22
CA HIS A 224 -4.91 8.19 -15.49
C HIS A 224 -3.72 7.27 -15.72
N HIS A 225 -4.02 6.00 -15.99
CA HIS A 225 -3.02 4.95 -16.05
C HIS A 225 -2.48 4.72 -17.47
N LYS A 226 -1.28 4.14 -17.56
CA LYS A 226 -0.65 3.70 -18.82
C LYS A 226 -0.46 4.80 -19.88
N SER A 227 -0.53 6.06 -19.48
CA SER A 227 -0.07 7.19 -20.30
C SER A 227 1.45 7.21 -20.36
N LYS A 228 1.98 7.69 -21.49
CA LYS A 228 3.42 7.99 -21.61
C LYS A 228 3.69 9.33 -20.92
N GLU A 229 4.87 9.51 -20.37
CA GLU A 229 5.25 10.74 -19.65
C GLU A 229 5.06 12.00 -20.50
N GLU A 230 5.32 11.92 -21.81
CA GLU A 230 5.14 13.05 -22.73
C GLU A 230 3.66 13.45 -22.87
N ALA A 231 2.74 12.49 -22.74
CA ALA A 231 1.29 12.74 -22.75
C ALA A 231 0.78 13.31 -21.42
N GLU A 232 1.53 13.13 -20.32
CA GLU A 232 1.20 13.65 -18.98
C GLU A 232 1.74 15.07 -18.75
N ALA A 233 2.69 15.53 -19.56
CA ALA A 233 3.44 16.78 -19.35
C ALA A 233 2.60 18.08 -19.41
N LYS A 234 1.33 18.03 -19.84
CA LYS A 234 0.43 19.20 -19.88
C LYS A 234 -0.93 18.90 -19.24
N THR A 235 -1.59 17.83 -19.66
CA THR A 235 -2.90 17.39 -19.16
C THR A 235 -3.02 15.89 -19.37
N ALA A 236 -3.49 15.14 -18.38
CA ALA A 236 -3.72 13.71 -18.55
C ALA A 236 -4.64 13.42 -19.74
N PRO A 237 -4.34 12.38 -20.57
CA PRO A 237 -5.16 12.06 -21.73
C PRO A 237 -6.56 11.62 -21.33
N LEU A 238 -7.52 11.85 -22.23
CA LEU A 238 -8.89 11.39 -22.04
C LEU A 238 -8.96 9.87 -22.18
N CYS A 239 -9.88 9.24 -21.46
CA CYS A 239 -10.10 7.79 -21.53
C CYS A 239 -10.37 7.33 -22.98
N VAL A 240 -11.13 8.14 -23.74
CA VAL A 240 -11.49 7.87 -25.15
C VAL A 240 -10.29 7.82 -26.10
N SER A 241 -9.15 8.42 -25.72
CA SER A 241 -7.93 8.36 -26.53
C SER A 241 -7.37 6.94 -26.66
N CYS A 242 -7.71 6.05 -25.73
CA CYS A 242 -7.30 4.65 -25.76
C CYS A 242 -8.49 3.69 -25.73
N HIS A 243 -9.56 4.02 -25.01
CA HIS A 243 -10.76 3.21 -24.86
C HIS A 243 -11.81 3.65 -25.89
N SER A 244 -11.93 2.88 -26.97
CA SER A 244 -12.89 3.13 -28.04
C SER A 244 -14.34 3.00 -27.57
N VAL A 245 -15.25 3.77 -28.19
CA VAL A 245 -16.70 3.67 -27.92
C VAL A 245 -17.23 2.31 -28.35
N SER A 246 -16.80 1.84 -29.52
CA SER A 246 -17.06 0.50 -30.04
C SER A 246 -15.96 -0.50 -29.63
N PHE A 247 -16.23 -1.78 -29.83
CA PHE A 247 -15.23 -2.83 -29.65
C PHE A 247 -14.09 -2.66 -30.66
N ASP A 248 -12.85 -2.79 -30.18
CA ASP A 248 -11.64 -2.73 -30.99
C ASP A 248 -11.00 -4.13 -31.06
N SER A 249 -11.08 -4.75 -32.23
CA SER A 249 -10.55 -6.10 -32.46
C SER A 249 -9.03 -6.17 -32.44
N GLN A 250 -8.32 -5.04 -32.58
CA GLN A 250 -6.86 -5.01 -32.53
C GLN A 250 -6.33 -5.08 -31.09
N VAL A 251 -7.14 -4.69 -30.11
CA VAL A 251 -6.78 -4.70 -28.68
C VAL A 251 -7.91 -5.29 -27.82
N PRO A 252 -8.28 -6.57 -28.01
CA PRO A 252 -9.48 -7.16 -27.41
C PRO A 252 -9.46 -7.19 -25.88
N ALA A 253 -8.29 -7.17 -25.26
CA ALA A 253 -8.13 -7.09 -23.81
C ALA A 253 -8.43 -5.71 -23.22
N ARG A 254 -8.55 -4.66 -24.06
CA ARG A 254 -8.87 -3.30 -23.60
C ARG A 254 -10.39 -3.14 -23.56
N PRO A 255 -10.98 -2.80 -22.41
CA PRO A 255 -12.42 -2.59 -22.33
C PRO A 255 -12.84 -1.39 -23.19
N ARG A 256 -14.03 -1.47 -23.79
CA ARG A 256 -14.67 -0.31 -24.43
C ARG A 256 -14.93 0.80 -23.41
N LEU A 257 -15.14 2.03 -23.89
CA LEU A 257 -15.23 3.23 -23.06
C LEU A 257 -16.26 3.13 -21.92
N GLN A 258 -17.46 2.61 -22.20
CA GLN A 258 -18.48 2.40 -21.17
C GLN A 258 -18.01 1.43 -20.07
N SER A 259 -17.43 0.30 -20.47
CA SER A 259 -16.91 -0.71 -19.54
C SER A 259 -15.69 -0.20 -18.76
N ALA A 260 -14.87 0.67 -19.37
CA ALA A 260 -13.75 1.32 -18.69
C ALA A 260 -14.25 2.25 -17.57
N TYR A 261 -15.25 3.10 -17.85
CA TYR A 261 -15.85 3.95 -16.81
C TYR A 261 -16.54 3.14 -15.72
N HIS A 262 -17.41 2.19 -16.09
CA HIS A 262 -18.11 1.38 -15.09
C HIS A 262 -17.14 0.54 -14.26
N GLY A 263 -16.16 -0.12 -14.90
CA GLY A 263 -15.17 -0.92 -14.21
C GLY A 263 -14.30 -0.09 -13.25
N MET A 264 -13.88 1.12 -13.64
CA MET A 264 -13.07 1.94 -12.74
C MET A 264 -13.89 2.60 -11.63
N CYS A 265 -15.02 3.23 -11.96
CA CYS A 265 -15.82 3.97 -10.97
C CYS A 265 -16.49 3.03 -9.97
N ILE A 266 -17.19 1.98 -10.45
CA ILE A 266 -17.98 1.09 -9.59
C ILE A 266 -17.06 0.27 -8.72
N SER A 267 -16.02 -0.36 -9.28
CA SER A 267 -15.13 -1.18 -8.48
C SER A 267 -14.30 -0.35 -7.50
N CYS A 268 -13.94 0.91 -7.80
CA CYS A 268 -13.35 1.80 -6.79
C CYS A 268 -14.30 2.00 -5.60
N HIS A 269 -15.57 2.33 -5.86
CA HIS A 269 -16.56 2.54 -4.82
C HIS A 269 -16.85 1.28 -4.00
N GLU A 270 -16.93 0.11 -4.63
CA GLU A 270 -17.11 -1.18 -3.97
C GLU A 270 -15.92 -1.54 -3.10
N ASN A 271 -14.69 -1.43 -3.64
CA ASN A 271 -13.45 -1.73 -2.92
C ASN A 271 -13.20 -0.79 -1.73
N MET A 272 -13.65 0.46 -1.84
CA MET A 272 -13.57 1.45 -0.75
C MET A 272 -14.79 1.41 0.17
N GLU A 273 -15.75 0.52 -0.06
CA GLU A 273 -16.98 0.36 0.72
C GLU A 273 -17.81 1.65 0.84
N LEU A 274 -17.87 2.45 -0.23
CA LEU A 274 -18.61 3.71 -0.23
C LEU A 274 -20.13 3.47 -0.24
N GLN A 275 -20.86 4.29 0.54
CA GLN A 275 -22.31 4.15 0.66
C GLN A 275 -23.10 4.70 -0.53
N LYS A 276 -22.49 5.58 -1.33
CA LYS A 276 -23.03 6.11 -2.58
C LYS A 276 -21.89 6.32 -3.56
N PRO A 277 -22.16 6.26 -4.87
CA PRO A 277 -23.40 5.84 -5.55
C PRO A 277 -23.67 4.33 -5.44
N LYS A 278 -24.95 3.92 -5.38
CA LYS A 278 -25.39 2.50 -5.38
C LYS A 278 -26.32 2.14 -6.53
N THR A 279 -26.88 3.15 -7.19
CA THR A 279 -27.83 2.99 -8.30
C THR A 279 -27.37 3.73 -9.54
N CYS A 280 -27.93 3.41 -10.69
CA CYS A 280 -27.59 4.03 -11.97
C CYS A 280 -27.74 5.57 -11.93
N THR A 281 -28.82 6.03 -11.30
CA THR A 281 -29.20 7.44 -11.24
C THR A 281 -28.41 8.26 -10.23
N ASP A 282 -27.67 7.63 -9.33
CA ASP A 282 -26.74 8.35 -8.44
C ASP A 282 -25.53 8.92 -9.20
N CYS A 283 -25.20 8.35 -10.38
CA CYS A 283 -24.09 8.80 -11.22
C CYS A 283 -24.57 9.63 -12.41
N HIS A 284 -25.64 9.19 -13.07
CA HIS A 284 -26.16 9.82 -14.28
C HIS A 284 -27.69 9.66 -14.35
N GLU A 285 -28.40 10.77 -14.54
CA GLU A 285 -29.86 10.78 -14.66
C GLU A 285 -30.32 10.15 -15.99
N ARG A 286 -31.49 9.51 -16.00
CA ARG A 286 -32.05 8.95 -17.24
C ARG A 286 -32.61 10.06 -18.12
N LYS A 287 -32.38 9.98 -19.43
CA LYS A 287 -33.00 10.93 -20.36
C LYS A 287 -34.50 10.71 -20.44
N GLY A 288 -35.25 11.80 -20.43
CA GLY A 288 -36.70 11.80 -20.66
C GLY A 288 -37.55 11.37 -19.47
N GLY A 289 -37.01 11.40 -18.24
CA GLY A 289 -37.75 11.35 -16.96
C GLY A 289 -38.94 10.37 -16.92
N ILE A 290 -38.72 9.17 -16.40
CA ILE A 290 -39.80 8.34 -15.83
C ILE A 290 -39.44 8.11 -14.37
#